data_AF-A0A0R3Q8W1-F1
#
_entry.id   AF-A0A0R3Q8W1-F1
#
_cell.length_a   1.000
_cell.length_b   1.000
_cell.length_c   1.000
_cell.angle_alpha   90.00
_cell.angle_beta   90.00
_cell.angle_gamma   90.00
#
_symmetry.space_group_name_H-M   'P 1'
#
loop_
_entity.id
_entity.type
_entity.pdbx_description
1 polymer ?
#
loop_
_entity_poly.entity_id
_entity_poly.type
_entity_poly.pdbx_seq_one_letter_code
_entity_poly.pdbx_strand_id
1 'polypeptide(L)'
;MYFDITYYRDSLAQLLYEQLVDWILQRINGTTMNGCNFINSNDMATIVLTDCYGFERSTGMNGFEQFCINLYNERLEWYYQQKVLRELQWEYQKDNISGVDMQSIQWFNNEPVIELLLQRPNGLLPALDDETKFPKVCFIS
;
A
#
# COMPACT_ATOMS: atom_id res chain seq x y z
N MET A 1 18.58 29.28 9.92
CA MET A 1 19.45 28.97 11.08
C MET A 1 18.68 28.30 12.23
N TYR A 2 17.72 28.95 12.91
CA TYR A 2 16.88 28.26 13.93
C TYR A 2 15.94 27.20 13.32
N PHE A 3 15.39 27.48 12.13
CA PHE A 3 14.53 26.55 11.39
C PHE A 3 15.26 25.24 11.05
N ASP A 4 16.51 25.33 10.58
CA ASP A 4 17.33 24.17 10.20
C ASP A 4 17.64 23.27 11.40
N ILE A 5 18.02 23.86 12.54
CA ILE A 5 18.36 23.08 13.76
C ILE A 5 17.15 22.30 14.28
N THR A 6 15.96 22.91 14.22
CA THR A 6 14.72 22.28 14.67
C THR A 6 14.32 21.14 13.72
N TYR A 7 14.45 21.37 12.40
CA TYR A 7 14.24 20.35 11.39
C TYR A 7 15.17 19.14 11.53
N TYR A 8 16.48 19.37 11.75
CA TYR A 8 17.45 18.29 11.96
C TYR A 8 17.16 17.50 13.24
N ARG A 9 16.78 18.19 14.33
CA ARG A 9 16.37 17.53 15.58
C ARG A 9 15.17 16.62 15.34
N ASP A 10 14.13 17.12 14.69
CA ASP A 10 12.88 16.38 14.48
C ASP A 10 13.10 15.20 13.52
N SER A 11 13.89 15.40 12.47
CA SER A 11 14.29 14.33 11.54
C SER A 11 15.11 13.24 12.23
N LEU A 12 16.04 13.62 13.12
CA LEU A 12 16.81 12.67 13.91
C LEU A 12 15.92 11.88 14.87
N ALA A 13 14.98 12.56 15.54
CA ALA A 13 14.04 11.92 16.45
C ALA A 13 13.15 10.90 15.71
N GLN A 14 12.66 11.25 14.52
CA GLN A 14 11.91 10.35 13.66
C GLN A 14 12.75 9.12 13.26
N LEU A 15 13.98 9.33 12.80
CA LEU A 15 14.88 8.24 12.42
C LEU A 15 15.18 7.29 13.58
N LEU A 16 15.46 7.82 14.77
CA LEU A 16 15.71 7.00 15.97
C LEU A 16 14.48 6.18 16.35
N TYR A 17 13.28 6.76 16.23
CA TYR A 17 12.04 6.06 16.49
C TYR A 17 11.80 4.93 15.48
N GLU A 18 11.97 5.20 14.19
CA GLU A 18 11.86 4.18 13.11
C GLU A 18 12.80 3.00 13.38
N GLN A 19 14.08 3.27 13.68
CA GLN A 19 15.06 2.23 13.98
C GLN A 19 14.71 1.41 15.23
N LEU A 20 14.16 2.05 16.26
CA LEU A 20 13.73 1.35 17.47
C LEU A 20 12.55 0.42 17.18
N VAL A 21 11.55 0.88 16.43
CA VAL A 21 10.40 0.07 16.04
C VAL A 21 10.85 -1.12 15.20
N ASP A 22 11.70 -0.91 14.20
CA ASP A 22 12.26 -1.98 13.37
C ASP A 22 13.00 -3.02 14.22
N TRP A 23 13.82 -2.57 15.18
CA TRP A 23 14.52 -3.46 16.10
C TRP A 23 13.55 -4.30 16.94
N ILE A 24 12.47 -3.71 17.46
CA ILE A 24 11.44 -4.42 18.21
C ILE A 24 10.77 -5.49 17.32
N LEU A 25 10.37 -5.13 16.10
CA LEU A 25 9.73 -6.05 15.15
C LEU A 25 10.64 -7.23 14.81
N GLN A 26 11.93 -6.98 14.58
CA GLN A 26 12.91 -8.04 14.33
C GLN A 26 13.05 -8.99 15.53
N ARG A 27 13.02 -8.47 16.77
CA ARG A 27 13.05 -9.31 17.99
C ARG A 27 11.80 -10.18 18.08
N ILE A 28 10.62 -9.62 17.88
CA ILE A 28 9.35 -10.36 17.90
C ILE A 28 9.38 -11.47 16.83
N ASN A 29 9.72 -11.13 15.59
CA ASN A 29 9.81 -12.08 14.49
C ASN A 29 10.83 -13.20 14.77
N GLY A 30 11.99 -12.85 15.31
CA GLY A 30 13.00 -13.84 15.70
C GLY A 30 12.49 -14.81 16.77
N THR A 31 11.72 -14.35 17.75
CA THR A 31 11.14 -15.25 18.77
C THR A 31 10.00 -16.11 18.24
N THR A 32 9.13 -15.55 17.40
CA THR A 32 7.95 -16.26 16.89
C THR A 32 8.32 -17.27 15.81
N MET A 33 9.23 -16.91 14.90
CA MET A 33 9.62 -17.79 13.79
C MET A 33 10.51 -18.94 14.24
N ASN A 34 11.35 -18.76 15.27
CA ASN A 34 12.20 -19.84 15.81
C ASN A 34 11.41 -20.89 16.61
N GLY A 35 10.21 -20.55 17.10
CA GLY A 35 9.34 -21.47 17.85
C GLY A 35 8.59 -22.45 16.96
N CYS A 36 8.47 -22.17 15.66
CA CYS A 36 7.91 -23.10 14.70
C CYS A 36 9.07 -23.67 13.87
N ASN A 37 9.38 -24.95 14.06
CA ASN A 37 10.34 -25.67 13.20
C ASN A 37 9.75 -25.82 11.79
N PHE A 38 9.80 -24.74 10.98
CA PHE A 38 9.36 -24.69 9.57
C PHE A 38 10.33 -25.41 8.62
N ILE A 39 11.15 -26.31 9.15
CA ILE A 39 12.21 -26.99 8.40
C ILE A 39 11.55 -28.09 7.55
N ASN A 40 11.34 -27.77 6.27
CA ASN A 40 11.08 -28.69 5.15
C ASN A 40 9.65 -29.26 4.99
N SER A 41 8.65 -28.42 4.80
CA SER A 41 7.44 -28.85 4.08
C SER A 41 7.06 -27.85 2.99
N ASN A 42 7.15 -28.27 1.73
CA ASN A 42 6.72 -27.50 0.55
C ASN A 42 5.19 -27.24 0.51
N ASP A 43 4.43 -27.72 1.49
CA ASP A 43 2.96 -27.67 1.56
C ASP A 43 2.45 -26.87 2.78
N MET A 44 3.15 -25.82 3.21
CA MET A 44 2.68 -24.97 4.31
C MET A 44 1.71 -23.90 3.80
N ALA A 45 0.43 -24.03 4.15
CA ALA A 45 -0.53 -22.95 4.00
C ALA A 45 -0.25 -21.84 5.01
N THR A 46 -0.16 -20.59 4.53
CA THR A 46 0.04 -19.41 5.39
C THR A 46 -1.26 -18.61 5.45
N ILE A 47 -1.71 -18.28 6.66
CA ILE A 47 -2.82 -17.34 6.87
C ILE A 47 -2.21 -15.99 7.21
N VAL A 48 -2.50 -14.98 6.39
CA VAL A 48 -2.06 -13.60 6.61
C VAL A 48 -3.24 -12.79 7.14
N LEU A 49 -3.05 -12.14 8.29
CA LEU A 49 -3.98 -11.16 8.83
C LEU A 49 -3.36 -9.76 8.63
N THR A 50 -4.16 -8.80 8.19
CA THR A 50 -3.71 -7.42 7.98
C THR A 50 -4.71 -6.48 8.65
N ASP A 51 -4.20 -5.65 9.56
CA ASP A 51 -4.93 -4.51 10.11
C ASP A 51 -4.54 -3.28 9.28
N CYS A 52 -5.47 -2.77 8.47
CA CYS A 52 -5.23 -1.67 7.54
C CYS A 52 -6.21 -0.53 7.76
N TYR A 53 -5.70 0.70 7.64
CA TYR A 53 -6.51 1.92 7.64
C TYR A 53 -7.43 1.96 6.42
N GLY A 54 -8.72 2.23 6.63
CA GLY A 54 -9.67 2.49 5.55
C GLY A 54 -9.45 3.85 4.87
N PHE A 55 -10.30 4.18 3.89
CA PHE A 55 -10.23 5.48 3.21
C PHE A 55 -10.36 6.65 4.19
N GLU A 56 -9.47 7.64 4.05
CA GLU A 56 -9.42 8.81 4.92
C GLU A 56 -9.90 10.07 4.19
N ARG A 57 -10.68 10.88 4.89
CA ARG A 57 -11.07 12.22 4.46
C ARG A 57 -11.06 13.17 5.66
N SER A 58 -10.12 14.11 5.65
CA SER A 58 -10.08 15.20 6.63
C SER A 58 -11.22 16.20 6.36
N THR A 59 -11.72 16.86 7.41
CA THR A 59 -12.60 18.03 7.28
C THR A 59 -11.84 19.27 6.79
N GLY A 60 -10.51 19.25 6.89
CA GLY A 60 -9.60 20.26 6.34
C GLY A 60 -8.92 19.80 5.04
N MET A 61 -7.65 20.16 4.87
CA MET A 61 -6.85 19.74 3.71
C MET A 61 -6.25 18.34 3.94
N ASN A 62 -6.37 17.45 2.96
CA ASN A 62 -5.69 16.16 3.00
C ASN A 62 -4.20 16.36 2.72
N GLY A 63 -3.35 15.86 3.61
CA GLY A 63 -1.91 15.87 3.42
C GLY A 63 -1.43 14.74 2.50
N PHE A 64 -0.12 14.71 2.27
CA PHE A 64 0.51 13.63 1.50
C PHE A 64 0.32 12.25 2.16
N GLU A 65 0.27 12.18 3.49
CA GLU A 65 0.01 10.95 4.22
C GLU A 65 -1.39 10.38 3.91
N GLN A 66 -2.44 11.20 3.99
CA GLN A 66 -3.81 10.80 3.61
C GLN A 66 -3.86 10.36 2.13
N PHE A 67 -3.11 11.02 1.26
CA PHE A 67 -2.98 10.61 -0.13
C PHE A 67 -2.36 9.20 -0.26
N CYS A 68 -1.27 8.92 0.46
CA CYS A 68 -0.64 7.60 0.47
C CYS A 68 -1.58 6.51 1.03
N ILE A 69 -2.35 6.82 2.08
CA ILE A 69 -3.34 5.89 2.65
C ILE A 69 -4.44 5.58 1.62
N ASN A 70 -5.00 6.61 0.99
CA ASN A 70 -6.05 6.42 -0.03
C ASN A 70 -5.51 5.70 -1.28
N LEU A 71 -4.28 5.99 -1.70
CA LEU A 71 -3.62 5.27 -2.79
C LEU A 71 -3.39 3.78 -2.46
N TYR A 72 -2.99 3.47 -1.22
CA TYR A 72 -2.89 2.09 -0.76
C TYR A 72 -4.24 1.38 -0.85
N ASN A 73 -5.32 2.02 -0.39
CA ASN A 73 -6.66 1.46 -0.43
C ASN A 73 -7.17 1.25 -1.86
N GLU A 74 -6.97 2.21 -2.76
CA GLU A 74 -7.28 2.01 -4.19
C GLU A 74 -6.53 0.82 -4.77
N ARG A 75 -5.24 0.66 -4.45
CA ARG A 75 -4.44 -0.47 -4.94
C ARG A 75 -4.91 -1.81 -4.36
N LEU A 76 -5.34 -1.82 -3.10
CA LEU A 76 -5.90 -2.99 -2.45
C LEU A 76 -7.23 -3.41 -3.09
N GLU A 77 -8.12 -2.46 -3.33
CA GLU A 77 -9.38 -2.68 -4.04
C GLU A 77 -9.13 -3.21 -5.45
N TRP A 78 -8.20 -2.61 -6.20
CA TRP A 78 -7.82 -3.09 -7.53
C TRP A 78 -7.31 -4.53 -7.47
N TYR A 79 -6.43 -4.86 -6.52
CA TYR A 79 -5.91 -6.21 -6.34
C TYR A 79 -7.03 -7.22 -6.04
N TYR A 80 -7.97 -6.87 -5.16
CA TYR A 80 -9.10 -7.73 -4.81
C TYR A 80 -9.99 -8.04 -6.02
N GLN A 81 -10.34 -7.02 -6.80
CA GLN A 81 -11.12 -7.18 -8.04
C GLN A 81 -10.39 -8.07 -9.05
N GLN A 82 -9.08 -7.86 -9.21
CA GLN A 82 -8.29 -8.48 -10.27
C GLN A 82 -7.86 -9.92 -9.93
N LYS A 83 -7.66 -10.23 -8.66
CA LYS A 83 -7.22 -11.57 -8.21
C LYS A 83 -8.38 -12.36 -7.66
N VAL A 84 -8.90 -11.95 -6.51
CA VAL A 84 -9.87 -12.72 -5.74
C VAL A 84 -11.16 -12.92 -6.54
N LEU A 85 -11.75 -11.84 -7.04
CA LEU A 85 -13.06 -11.93 -7.70
C LEU A 85 -13.00 -12.63 -9.05
N ARG A 86 -11.93 -12.46 -9.82
CA ARG A 86 -11.77 -13.17 -11.11
C ARG A 86 -11.47 -14.65 -10.94
N GLU A 87 -10.66 -15.02 -9.95
CA GLU A 87 -10.43 -16.43 -9.62
C GLU A 87 -11.73 -17.10 -9.18
N LEU A 88 -12.52 -16.43 -8.34
CA LEU A 88 -13.87 -16.90 -7.98
C LEU A 88 -14.76 -17.05 -9.21
N GLN A 89 -14.86 -16.06 -10.10
CA GLN A 89 -15.65 -16.20 -11.33
C GLN A 89 -15.23 -17.40 -12.17
N TRP A 90 -13.92 -17.64 -12.30
CA TRP A 90 -13.38 -18.77 -13.05
C TRP A 90 -13.76 -20.12 -12.42
N GLU A 91 -13.64 -20.25 -11.09
CA GLU A 91 -14.04 -21.46 -10.37
C GLU A 91 -15.53 -21.76 -10.52
N TYR A 92 -16.40 -20.75 -10.37
CA TYR A 92 -17.85 -20.92 -10.52
C TYR A 92 -18.25 -21.31 -11.95
N GLN A 93 -17.58 -20.76 -12.97
CA GLN A 93 -17.79 -21.15 -14.36
C GLN A 93 -17.32 -22.58 -14.63
N LYS A 94 -16.18 -22.98 -14.07
CA LYS A 94 -15.64 -24.34 -14.19
C LYS A 94 -16.56 -25.39 -13.58
N ASP A 95 -17.15 -25.09 -12.42
CA ASP A 95 -18.02 -26.02 -11.70
C ASP A 95 -19.48 -26.03 -12.21
N ASN A 96 -19.78 -25.26 -13.29
CA ASN A 96 -21.11 -25.17 -13.92
C ASN A 96 -22.26 -24.97 -12.92
N ILE A 97 -22.04 -24.13 -11.91
CA ILE A 97 -23.00 -23.88 -10.84
C ILE A 97 -24.24 -23.21 -11.42
N SER A 98 -25.29 -24.01 -11.64
CA SER A 98 -26.55 -23.59 -12.25
C SER A 98 -27.35 -22.74 -11.24
N GLY A 99 -27.40 -21.42 -11.44
CA GLY A 99 -28.14 -20.50 -10.58
C GLY A 99 -27.42 -19.18 -10.27
N VAL A 100 -26.13 -19.05 -10.62
CA VAL A 100 -25.38 -17.80 -10.52
C VAL A 100 -25.03 -17.31 -11.92
N ASP A 101 -25.63 -16.19 -12.33
CA ASP A 101 -25.27 -15.53 -13.59
C ASP A 101 -24.00 -14.69 -13.39
N MET A 102 -22.84 -15.33 -13.57
CA MET A 102 -21.54 -14.65 -13.47
C MET A 102 -21.28 -13.66 -14.61
N GLN A 103 -22.05 -13.68 -15.71
CA GLN A 103 -21.82 -12.79 -16.85
C GLN A 103 -22.44 -11.39 -16.67
N SER A 104 -23.43 -11.23 -15.77
CA SER A 104 -24.11 -9.96 -15.54
C SER A 104 -23.52 -9.10 -14.41
N ILE A 105 -22.55 -9.61 -13.65
CA ILE A 105 -21.95 -8.85 -12.56
C ILE A 105 -20.93 -7.85 -13.12
N GLN A 106 -21.35 -6.59 -13.23
CA GLN A 106 -20.47 -5.48 -13.56
C GLN A 106 -19.76 -4.98 -12.30
N TRP A 107 -18.46 -5.21 -12.22
CA TRP A 107 -17.62 -4.70 -11.14
C TRP A 107 -17.15 -3.28 -11.44
N PHE A 108 -17.01 -2.47 -10.38
CA PHE A 108 -16.40 -1.16 -10.50
C PHE A 108 -14.91 -1.29 -10.82
N ASN A 109 -14.48 -0.77 -11.97
CA ASN A 109 -13.09 -0.81 -12.38
C ASN A 109 -12.36 0.47 -11.94
N ASN A 110 -11.52 0.37 -10.92
CA ASN A 110 -10.67 1.46 -10.46
C ASN A 110 -9.28 1.49 -11.12
N GLU A 111 -9.00 0.59 -12.07
CA GLU A 111 -7.76 0.58 -12.86
C GLU A 111 -7.40 1.94 -13.47
N PRO A 112 -8.34 2.75 -14.02
CA PRO A 112 -7.98 4.08 -14.51
C PRO A 112 -7.42 5.02 -13.43
N VAL A 113 -7.89 4.88 -12.18
CA VAL A 113 -7.35 5.64 -11.04
C VAL A 113 -5.94 5.16 -10.72
N ILE A 114 -5.71 3.84 -10.71
CA ILE A 114 -4.38 3.26 -10.50
C ILE A 114 -3.41 3.69 -11.58
N GLU A 115 -3.82 3.69 -12.84
CA GLU A 115 -3.01 4.16 -13.96
C GLU A 115 -2.67 5.64 -13.80
N LEU A 116 -3.67 6.49 -13.54
CA LEU A 116 -3.45 7.92 -13.31
C LEU A 116 -2.43 8.19 -12.20
N LEU A 117 -2.46 7.41 -11.11
CA LEU A 117 -1.61 7.65 -9.95
C LEU A 117 -0.22 7.03 -10.08
N LEU A 118 -0.10 5.83 -10.67
CA LEU A 118 1.11 5.00 -10.60
C LEU A 118 1.77 4.71 -11.95
N GLN A 119 1.07 4.87 -13.08
CA GLN A 119 1.58 4.45 -14.39
C GLN A 119 2.88 5.18 -14.72
N ARG A 120 3.94 4.45 -15.08
CA ARG A 120 5.16 5.08 -15.58
C ARG A 120 5.08 5.28 -17.10
N PRO A 121 5.56 6.41 -17.65
CA PRO A 121 6.13 7.57 -16.95
C PRO A 121 5.08 8.64 -16.57
N ASN A 122 3.83 8.52 -17.03
CA ASN A 122 2.87 9.64 -17.06
C ASN A 122 1.95 9.77 -15.83
N GLY A 123 2.16 8.96 -14.80
CA GLY A 123 1.36 8.96 -13.58
C GLY A 123 1.76 10.07 -12.63
N LEU A 124 0.88 10.38 -11.68
CA LEU A 124 1.08 11.44 -10.70
C LEU A 124 2.33 11.21 -9.84
N LEU A 125 2.54 10.01 -9.30
CA LEU A 125 3.72 9.73 -8.47
C LEU A 125 5.03 9.83 -9.25
N PRO A 126 5.17 9.26 -10.47
CA PRO A 126 6.33 9.51 -11.32
C PRO A 126 6.59 10.99 -11.58
N ALA A 127 5.55 11.78 -11.88
CA ALA A 127 5.68 13.21 -12.09
C ALA A 127 6.17 13.95 -10.82
N LEU A 128 5.63 13.61 -9.64
CA LEU A 128 6.08 14.16 -8.37
C LEU A 128 7.54 13.79 -8.06
N ASP A 129 7.94 12.55 -8.32
CA ASP A 129 9.32 12.09 -8.14
C ASP A 129 10.28 12.87 -9.05
N ASP A 130 9.90 13.13 -10.30
CA ASP A 130 10.71 13.94 -11.21
C ASP A 130 10.81 15.40 -10.76
N GLU A 131 9.71 16.00 -10.28
CA GLU A 131 9.72 17.36 -9.71
C GLU A 131 10.66 17.49 -8.50
N THR A 132 10.79 16.45 -7.67
CA THR A 132 11.69 16.48 -6.50
C THR A 132 13.18 16.41 -6.85
N LYS A 133 13.53 15.97 -8.07
CA LYS A 133 14.91 15.86 -8.54
C LYS A 133 15.44 17.17 -9.12
N PHE A 134 14.57 18.12 -9.45
CA PHE A 134 15.02 19.44 -9.90
C PHE A 134 15.64 20.20 -8.71
N PRO A 135 16.82 20.82 -8.89
CA PRO A 135 17.39 21.66 -7.85
C PRO A 135 16.41 22.80 -7.55
N LYS A 136 16.06 22.97 -6.27
CA LYS A 136 15.19 24.05 -5.79
C LYS A 136 15.74 25.39 -6.27
N VAL A 137 15.21 25.94 -7.35
CA VAL A 137 15.37 27.36 -7.65
C VAL A 137 14.52 28.08 -6.61
N CYS A 138 15.15 28.88 -5.76
CA CYS A 138 14.44 29.78 -4.86
C CYS A 138 13.39 30.54 -5.67
N PHE A 139 12.10 30.26 -5.45
CA PHE A 139 11.05 31.18 -5.83
C PHE A 139 11.18 32.42 -4.93
N ILE A 140 11.96 33.38 -5.39
CA ILE A 140 11.87 34.78 -4.97
C ILE A 140 11.10 35.48 -6.08
N SER A 141 9.83 35.78 -5.82
CA SER A 141 9.13 36.98 -6.31
C SER A 141 7.84 37.16 -5.51
#